data_AF-A0A7X7FIQ3-F1
#
_entry.id   AF-A0A7X7FIQ3-F1
#
_cell.length_a   1.000
_cell.length_b   1.000
_cell.length_c   1.000
_cell.angle_alpha   90.00
_cell.angle_beta   90.00
_cell.angle_gamma   90.00
#
_symmetry.space_group_name_H-M   'P 1'
#
loop_
_entity.id
_entity.type
_entity.pdbx_description
1 polymer ?
#
loop_
_entity_poly.entity_id
_entity_poly.type
_entity_poly.pdbx_seq_one_letter_code
_entity_poly.pdbx_strand_id
1 'polypeptide(L)'
;MPLASQIAADFDGDEDVDSDDLTIFESCASGPGIAYDPDQLPSGCDLLPDANERIAADFDKDGDVDQTDFSTFQRCYGGEGVPADPSCAN
;
A
#
# COMPACT_ATOMS: atom_id res chain seq x y z
N MET A 1 -14.25 10.55 -6.29
CA MET A 1 -14.32 11.72 -5.37
C MET A 1 -13.41 11.35 -4.21
N PRO A 2 -12.24 11.98 -4.02
CA PRO A 2 -11.17 11.37 -3.25
C PRO A 2 -11.43 11.60 -1.76
N LEU A 3 -11.83 10.53 -1.08
CA LEU A 3 -11.62 10.39 0.35
C LEU A 3 -10.54 9.31 0.44
N ALA A 4 -9.41 9.64 1.06
CA ALA A 4 -8.41 8.63 1.41
C ALA A 4 -9.16 7.48 2.10
N SER A 5 -9.17 6.29 1.48
CA SER A 5 -9.75 5.12 2.13
C SER A 5 -8.98 4.93 3.42
N GLN A 6 -9.66 5.09 4.55
CA GLN A 6 -9.09 4.96 5.89
C GLN A 6 -8.94 3.47 6.25
N ILE A 7 -8.80 2.60 5.25
CA ILE A 7 -8.67 1.17 5.41
C ILE A 7 -7.29 0.78 4.91
N ALA A 8 -6.54 0.06 5.73
CA ALA A 8 -5.18 -0.34 5.38
C ALA A 8 -5.22 -1.27 4.17
N ALA A 9 -4.29 -1.05 3.23
CA ALA A 9 -4.12 -1.82 1.99
C ALA A 9 -5.23 -1.70 0.92
N ASP A 10 -6.35 -1.02 1.19
CA ASP A 10 -7.37 -0.65 0.18
C ASP A 10 -6.87 0.60 -0.57
N PHE A 11 -6.06 0.34 -1.58
CA PHE A 11 -5.34 1.34 -2.36
C PHE A 11 -6.15 1.89 -3.53
N ASP A 12 -7.09 1.12 -4.08
CA ASP A 12 -7.96 1.57 -5.17
C ASP A 12 -9.27 2.22 -4.67
N GLY A 13 -9.61 2.04 -3.39
CA GLY A 13 -10.68 2.72 -2.68
C GLY A 13 -12.05 2.09 -2.90
N ASP A 14 -12.12 0.79 -3.14
CA ASP A 14 -13.34 0.06 -3.46
C ASP A 14 -13.98 -0.70 -2.27
N GLU A 15 -13.40 -0.56 -1.06
CA GLU A 15 -13.82 -1.15 0.22
C GLU A 15 -13.45 -2.62 0.44
N ASP A 16 -12.67 -3.23 -0.44
CA ASP A 16 -12.01 -4.53 -0.18
C ASP A 16 -10.48 -4.46 -0.31
N VAL A 17 -9.82 -5.62 -0.13
CA VAL A 17 -8.37 -5.73 -0.37
C VAL A 17 -8.14 -6.98 -1.18
N ASP A 18 -7.80 -6.81 -2.45
CA ASP A 18 -7.71 -7.89 -3.41
C ASP A 18 -6.57 -7.74 -4.43
N SER A 19 -6.72 -8.35 -5.62
CA SER A 19 -5.71 -8.31 -6.67
C SER A 19 -5.50 -6.93 -7.29
N ASP A 20 -6.49 -6.06 -7.26
CA ASP A 20 -6.38 -4.71 -7.78
C ASP A 20 -5.48 -3.87 -6.85
N ASP A 21 -5.61 -4.03 -5.53
CA ASP A 21 -4.68 -3.45 -4.55
C ASP A 21 -3.28 -4.06 -4.63
N LEU A 22 -3.19 -5.38 -4.84
CA LEU A 22 -1.90 -6.04 -5.00
C LEU A 22 -1.15 -5.46 -6.21
N THR A 23 -1.87 -5.17 -7.30
CA THR A 23 -1.27 -4.55 -8.49
C THR A 23 -0.70 -3.17 -8.16
N ILE A 24 -1.39 -2.37 -7.33
CA ILE A 24 -0.88 -1.08 -6.85
C ILE A 24 0.33 -1.27 -5.93
N PHE A 25 0.27 -2.22 -4.98
CA PHE A 25 1.40 -2.53 -4.09
C PHE A 25 2.67 -2.90 -4.89
N GLU A 26 2.54 -3.83 -5.83
CA GLU A 26 3.65 -4.30 -6.68
C GLU A 26 4.23 -3.19 -7.54
N SER A 27 3.40 -2.23 -7.99
CA SER A 27 3.86 -1.08 -8.75
C SER A 27 4.75 -0.13 -7.94
N CYS A 28 4.60 -0.12 -6.60
CA CYS A 28 5.39 0.69 -5.68
C CYS A 28 6.63 -0.03 -5.14
N ALA A 29 6.76 -1.34 -5.35
CA ALA A 29 7.84 -2.15 -4.81
C ALA A 29 9.22 -1.69 -5.31
N SER A 30 10.14 -1.43 -4.38
CA SER A 30 11.52 -1.00 -4.65
C SER A 30 12.56 -2.06 -4.27
N GLY A 31 12.27 -2.85 -3.23
CA GLY A 31 13.11 -3.93 -2.70
C GLY A 31 13.88 -3.55 -1.43
N PRO A 32 14.42 -4.56 -0.70
CA PRO A 32 14.98 -4.36 0.64
C PRO A 32 16.21 -3.44 0.64
N GLY A 33 16.14 -2.37 1.42
CA GLY A 33 17.14 -1.32 1.53
C GLY A 33 17.22 -0.38 0.32
N ILE A 34 16.26 -0.45 -0.61
CA ILE A 34 16.20 0.39 -1.80
C ILE A 34 15.12 1.45 -1.58
N ALA A 35 15.53 2.58 -0.98
CA ALA A 35 14.60 3.65 -0.70
C ALA A 35 13.90 4.16 -1.97
N TYR A 36 12.59 4.39 -1.89
CA TYR A 36 11.86 5.10 -2.95
C TYR A 36 12.14 6.60 -2.87
N ASP A 37 12.00 7.30 -4.00
CA ASP A 37 12.01 8.76 -4.03
C ASP A 37 10.56 9.25 -3.92
N PRO A 38 10.18 9.95 -2.84
CA PRO A 38 8.80 10.44 -2.67
C PRO A 38 8.40 11.49 -3.71
N ASP A 39 9.36 12.19 -4.33
CA ASP A 39 9.09 13.14 -5.42
C ASP A 39 9.04 12.42 -6.79
N GLN A 40 9.59 11.20 -6.88
CA GLN A 40 9.73 10.41 -8.12
C GLN A 40 9.50 8.91 -7.88
N LEU A 41 8.27 8.56 -7.48
CA LEU A 41 7.90 7.16 -7.26
C LEU A 41 8.07 6.29 -8.52
N PRO A 42 8.22 4.95 -8.35
CA PRO A 42 8.30 4.02 -9.47
C PRO A 42 7.13 4.19 -10.46
N SER A 43 7.36 3.92 -11.74
CA SER A 43 6.33 4.08 -12.75
C SER A 43 5.14 3.16 -12.48
N GLY A 44 3.94 3.73 -12.34
CA GLY A 44 2.72 2.99 -12.03
C GLY A 44 2.35 2.98 -10.54
N CYS A 45 3.26 3.41 -9.65
CA CYS A 45 2.92 3.67 -8.26
C CYS A 45 2.10 4.96 -8.16
N ASP A 46 0.78 4.81 -8.13
CA ASP A 46 -0.16 5.93 -8.09
C ASP A 46 -0.48 6.40 -6.65
N LEU A 47 0.19 5.83 -5.64
CA LEU A 47 0.07 6.25 -4.25
C LEU A 47 0.69 7.63 -4.03
N LEU A 48 0.07 8.42 -3.14
CA LEU A 48 0.56 9.76 -2.80
C LEU A 48 1.32 9.71 -1.46
N PRO A 49 2.50 10.34 -1.35
CA PRO A 49 3.18 10.49 -0.09
C PRO A 49 2.36 11.31 0.92
N ASP A 50 2.45 10.92 2.19
CA ASP A 50 1.87 11.65 3.32
C ASP A 50 2.75 12.85 3.74
N ALA A 51 2.40 13.51 4.84
CA ALA A 51 3.15 14.64 5.38
C ALA A 51 4.57 14.29 5.89
N ASN A 52 4.90 12.99 5.98
CA ASN A 52 6.20 12.46 6.36
C ASN A 52 6.94 11.88 5.15
N GLU A 53 6.51 12.19 3.92
CA GLU A 53 7.11 11.70 2.68
C GLU A 53 7.01 10.17 2.53
N ARG A 54 5.97 9.55 3.11
CA ARG A 54 5.76 8.09 3.02
C ARG A 54 4.50 7.73 2.25
N ILE A 55 4.58 6.70 1.42
CA ILE A 55 3.41 6.15 0.74
C ILE A 55 2.72 5.08 1.58
N ALA A 56 1.43 4.86 1.33
CA ALA A 56 0.63 3.91 2.12
C ALA A 56 1.09 2.44 2.02
N ALA A 57 1.89 2.09 1.02
CA ALA A 57 2.49 0.77 0.86
C ALA A 57 3.73 0.54 1.75
N ASP A 58 4.34 1.60 2.30
CA ASP A 58 5.45 1.53 3.27
C ASP A 58 4.85 1.39 4.69
N PHE A 59 4.44 0.16 5.00
CA PHE A 59 3.73 -0.19 6.22
C PHE A 59 4.64 -0.14 7.44
N ASP A 60 5.89 -0.57 7.31
CA ASP A 60 6.84 -0.61 8.42
C ASP A 60 7.63 0.69 8.62
N LYS A 61 7.52 1.61 7.65
CA LYS A 61 7.95 3.01 7.70
C LYS A 61 9.45 3.20 7.60
N ASP A 62 10.14 2.29 6.93
CA ASP A 62 11.60 2.32 6.77
C ASP A 62 12.07 3.06 5.51
N GLY A 63 11.14 3.44 4.63
CA GLY A 63 11.40 4.24 3.44
C GLY A 63 11.66 3.43 2.18
N ASP A 64 11.46 2.11 2.21
CA ASP A 64 11.31 1.29 1.02
C ASP A 64 9.95 0.56 0.98
N VAL A 65 9.66 -0.13 -0.12
CA VAL A 65 8.51 -1.04 -0.21
C VAL A 65 9.06 -2.41 -0.56
N ASP A 66 9.01 -3.32 0.40
CA ASP A 66 9.64 -4.63 0.30
C ASP A 66 8.78 -5.79 0.85
N GLN A 67 9.43 -6.92 1.14
CA GLN A 67 8.74 -8.11 1.62
C GLN A 67 8.20 -7.97 3.06
N THR A 68 8.77 -7.07 3.86
CA THR A 68 8.32 -6.74 5.21
C THR A 68 6.97 -6.03 5.14
N ASP A 69 6.84 -5.06 4.24
CA ASP A 69 5.56 -4.41 3.92
C ASP A 69 4.55 -5.38 3.36
N PHE A 70 5.00 -6.25 2.43
CA PHE A 70 4.14 -7.26 1.85
C PHE A 70 3.57 -8.21 2.92
N SER A 71 4.34 -8.53 3.96
CA SER A 71 3.86 -9.35 5.08
C SER A 71 2.70 -8.70 5.86
N THR A 72 2.58 -7.38 5.82
CA THR A 72 1.46 -6.62 6.38
C THR A 72 0.30 -6.60 5.39
N PHE A 73 0.54 -6.29 4.12
CA PHE A 73 -0.45 -6.37 3.04
C PHE A 73 -1.16 -7.74 3.00
N GLN A 74 -0.40 -8.83 3.11
CA GLN A 74 -0.94 -10.21 3.12
C GLN A 74 -1.94 -10.48 4.24
N ARG A 75 -1.89 -9.74 5.36
CA ARG A 75 -2.87 -9.87 6.45
C ARG A 75 -4.18 -9.19 6.12
N CYS A 76 -4.13 -8.14 5.28
CA CYS A 76 -5.27 -7.37 4.84
C CYS A 76 -5.99 -8.03 3.67
N TYR A 77 -5.28 -8.76 2.82
CA TYR A 77 -5.83 -9.43 1.64
C TYR A 77 -6.98 -10.39 2.00
N GLY A 78 -8.20 -9.98 1.65
CA GLY A 78 -9.43 -10.76 1.83
C GLY A 78 -9.93 -11.37 0.52
N GLY A 79 -9.67 -10.70 -0.60
CA GLY A 79 -10.17 -11.02 -1.94
C GLY A 79 -11.46 -10.28 -2.29
N GLU A 80 -11.75 -10.23 -3.60
CA GLU A 80 -12.88 -9.50 -4.20
C GLU A 80 -14.20 -9.71 -3.45
N GLY A 81 -14.83 -8.59 -3.05
CA GLY A 81 -16.09 -8.52 -2.35
C GLY A 81 -16.05 -8.91 -0.87
N VAL A 82 -14.87 -9.17 -0.30
CA VAL A 82 -14.68 -9.37 1.15
C VAL A 82 -14.32 -8.03 1.79
N PRO A 83 -15.22 -7.42 2.60
CA PRO A 83 -14.95 -6.11 3.17
C PRO A 83 -13.63 -6.08 3.92
N ALA A 84 -12.82 -5.07 3.61
CA ALA A 84 -11.49 -4.92 4.16
C ALA A 84 -11.52 -4.81 5.70
N ASP A 85 -10.61 -5.52 6.38
CA ASP A 85 -10.50 -5.48 7.85
C ASP A 85 -9.72 -4.22 8.27
N PRO A 86 -10.36 -3.23 8.92
CA PRO A 86 -9.68 -2.00 9.35
C PRO A 86 -8.58 -2.24 10.39
N SER A 87 -8.46 -3.46 10.92
CA SER A 87 -7.48 -3.84 11.93
C SER A 87 -6.34 -4.74 11.43
N CYS A 88 -6.30 -5.08 10.13
CA CYS A 88 -5.34 -6.02 9.56
C CYS A 88 -3.85 -5.61 9.69
N ALA A 89 -3.58 -4.30 9.74
CA ALA A 89 -2.23 -3.73 9.77
C ALA A 89 -1.80 -3.22 11.17
N ASN A 90 -2.42 -3.72 12.25
CA ASN A 90 -2.06 -3.38 13.65
C ASN A 90 -0.88 -4.18 14.22
#